data_AF-A0A7W2SZ16-F1
#
_entry.id   AF-A0A7W2SZ16-F1
#
_cell.length_a   1.000
_cell.length_b   1.000
_cell.length_c   1.000
_cell.angle_alpha   90.00
_cell.angle_beta   90.00
_cell.angle_gamma   90.00
#
_symmetry.space_group_name_H-M   'P 1'
#
loop_
_entity.id
_entity.type
_entity.pdbx_description
1 polymer ?
#
loop_
_entity_poly.entity_id
_entity_poly.type
_entity_poly.pdbx_seq_one_letter_code
_entity_poly.pdbx_strand_id
1 'polypeptide(L)'
;MRKLLTSPNAMSLSATEQTIYQNALSLVADLSLNLMAVKVESHPDSFLNWCRELYRICLHDINQDLLEPSQQKPLKKLQDTMSNGVSACQLKMARIIPWPIFTSFVQEHSKLQALPERLKLLNYIATLRHNKLAEMIDEDRLAFAGKHSAQHDISVYDFDVEWFAGTRGAKTFHQLLKSHPKDFDQALDHIPLDGDVTLADYQNFVNAYKAIFANHTNEEKAPLSAATRLLAMRRPDQFIALNSGKIDTLSQGLGLVKLNNQSFDDYWHEMIEAIRNTQWWRSEMPSDEAELQLWQNRAILIDLFLFADNSLAQNSNYIRMRDKPKKIKIGVAKAVKRSKASAEAIVDKAFESDDIPDFILNMRSTIVNSVKDGKTVDQAITLMRNIFG
;
A
#
# COMPACT_ATOMS: atom_id res chain seq x y z
N MET A 1 -1.56 20.44 27.18
CA MET A 1 -1.92 19.01 27.08
C MET A 1 -3.24 18.64 27.79
N ARG A 2 -3.37 18.73 29.13
CA ARG A 2 -4.58 18.28 29.86
C ARG A 2 -5.90 18.77 29.26
N LYS A 3 -6.01 20.07 28.96
CA LYS A 3 -7.19 20.68 28.34
C LYS A 3 -7.54 20.04 26.98
N LEU A 4 -6.54 19.75 26.15
CA LEU A 4 -6.72 19.07 24.87
C LEU A 4 -7.23 17.64 25.08
N LEU A 5 -6.62 16.87 25.99
CA LEU A 5 -7.03 15.48 26.23
C LEU A 5 -8.46 15.35 26.75
N THR A 6 -8.95 16.34 27.50
CA THR A 6 -10.31 16.33 28.07
C THR A 6 -11.36 17.02 27.20
N SER A 7 -10.97 17.75 26.15
CA SER A 7 -11.92 18.54 25.34
C SER A 7 -13.02 17.70 24.68
N PRO A 8 -12.80 16.44 24.25
CA PRO A 8 -13.88 15.62 23.68
C PRO A 8 -15.05 15.34 24.63
N ASN A 9 -14.86 15.44 25.95
CA ASN A 9 -15.95 15.28 26.93
C ASN A 9 -17.07 16.31 26.77
N ALA A 10 -16.76 17.50 26.24
CA ALA A 10 -17.72 18.56 25.99
C ALA A 10 -18.32 18.50 24.57
N MET A 11 -17.86 17.57 23.73
CA MET A 11 -18.32 17.41 22.35
C MET A 11 -19.47 16.39 22.26
N SER A 12 -20.35 16.56 21.29
CA SER A 12 -21.41 15.57 20.99
C SER A 12 -20.83 14.42 20.15
N LEU A 13 -20.21 13.45 20.83
CA LEU A 13 -19.59 12.28 20.18
C LEU A 13 -20.64 11.20 19.84
N SER A 14 -20.55 10.64 18.64
CA SER A 14 -21.22 9.38 18.29
C SER A 14 -20.62 8.18 19.05
N ALA A 15 -21.30 7.04 19.06
CA ALA A 15 -20.79 5.80 19.68
C ALA A 15 -19.40 5.40 19.15
N THR A 16 -19.18 5.57 17.84
CA THR A 16 -17.91 5.33 17.17
C THR A 16 -16.81 6.27 17.68
N GLU A 17 -17.09 7.57 17.72
CA GLU A 17 -16.14 8.61 18.17
C GLU A 17 -15.84 8.44 19.67
N GLN A 18 -16.84 8.11 20.48
CA GLN A 18 -16.67 7.78 21.89
C GLN A 18 -15.74 6.59 22.09
N THR A 19 -15.91 5.53 21.29
CA THR A 19 -15.03 4.34 21.35
C THR A 19 -13.59 4.69 21.01
N ILE A 20 -13.36 5.47 19.94
CA ILE A 20 -12.02 5.94 19.55
C ILE A 20 -11.40 6.79 20.66
N TYR A 21 -12.18 7.69 21.25
CA TYR A 21 -11.73 8.55 22.33
C TYR A 21 -11.32 7.75 23.57
N GLN A 22 -12.13 6.79 24.03
CA GLN A 22 -11.77 5.94 25.17
C GLN A 22 -10.52 5.09 24.89
N ASN A 23 -10.40 4.55 23.67
CA ASN A 23 -9.20 3.83 23.26
C ASN A 23 -7.96 4.74 23.31
N ALA A 24 -8.08 5.98 22.85
CA ALA A 24 -7.01 6.96 22.90
C ALA A 24 -6.59 7.28 24.34
N LEU A 25 -7.55 7.51 25.25
CA LEU A 25 -7.26 7.79 26.66
C LEU A 25 -6.53 6.64 27.35
N SER A 26 -6.84 5.38 27.01
CA SER A 26 -6.12 4.24 27.58
C SER A 26 -4.64 4.23 27.17
N LEU A 27 -4.33 4.57 25.91
CA LEU A 27 -2.96 4.67 25.39
C LEU A 27 -2.21 5.90 25.93
N VAL A 28 -2.94 6.99 26.19
CA VAL A 28 -2.39 8.22 26.78
C VAL A 28 -1.87 7.99 28.21
N ALA A 29 -2.46 7.06 28.97
CA ALA A 29 -1.99 6.73 30.32
C ALA A 29 -0.51 6.32 30.33
N ASP A 30 -0.12 5.45 29.38
CA ASP A 30 1.26 4.98 29.21
C ASP A 30 2.24 6.06 28.72
N LEU A 31 1.71 7.14 28.14
CA LEU A 31 2.47 8.24 27.51
C LEU A 31 2.34 9.57 28.27
N SER A 32 1.73 9.54 29.45
CA SER A 32 1.23 10.75 30.13
C SER A 32 2.31 11.78 30.39
N LEU A 33 3.49 11.38 30.91
CA LEU A 33 4.60 12.29 31.16
C LEU A 33 5.12 12.95 29.88
N ASN A 34 5.35 12.15 28.82
CA ASN A 34 5.85 12.64 27.53
C ASN A 34 4.86 13.62 26.89
N LEU A 35 3.57 13.31 26.92
CA LEU A 35 2.51 14.19 26.40
C LEU A 35 2.37 15.46 27.24
N MET A 36 2.47 15.37 28.56
CA MET A 36 2.32 16.53 29.44
C MET A 36 3.48 17.52 29.33
N ALA A 37 4.67 17.07 28.90
CA ALA A 37 5.80 17.93 28.58
C ALA A 37 5.59 18.78 27.31
N VAL A 38 4.62 18.43 26.45
CA VAL A 38 4.32 19.17 25.23
C VAL A 38 3.46 20.40 25.53
N LYS A 39 3.95 21.57 25.09
CA LYS A 39 3.16 22.81 25.08
C LYS A 39 2.11 22.73 23.98
N VAL A 40 0.85 22.86 24.35
CA VAL A 40 -0.28 22.81 23.40
C VAL A 40 -0.86 24.21 23.22
N GLU A 41 -0.91 24.67 21.98
CA GLU A 41 -1.42 26.00 21.61
C GLU A 41 -2.82 25.90 20.98
N SER A 42 -3.04 24.88 20.14
CA SER A 42 -4.33 24.63 19.49
C SER A 42 -5.26 23.79 20.37
N HIS A 43 -6.52 24.22 20.49
CA HIS A 43 -7.56 23.50 21.23
C HIS A 43 -8.81 23.39 20.36
N PRO A 44 -8.89 22.38 19.49
CA PRO A 44 -9.99 22.24 18.55
C PRO A 44 -11.34 21.98 19.24
N ASP A 45 -12.41 22.45 18.59
CA ASP A 45 -13.80 22.35 18.99
C ASP A 45 -14.53 21.13 18.38
N SER A 46 -13.99 20.56 17.31
CA SER A 46 -14.51 19.34 16.67
C SER A 46 -13.62 18.12 16.94
N PHE A 47 -14.25 16.95 17.00
CA PHE A 47 -13.55 15.69 17.24
C PHE A 47 -12.57 15.34 16.11
N LEU A 48 -12.91 15.65 14.86
CA LEU A 48 -12.03 15.50 13.70
C LEU A 48 -10.72 16.30 13.89
N ASN A 49 -10.84 17.58 14.23
CA ASN A 49 -9.67 18.43 14.42
C ASN A 49 -8.90 18.05 15.68
N TRP A 50 -9.58 17.54 16.72
CA TRP A 50 -8.93 16.97 17.90
C TRP A 50 -8.07 15.76 17.54
N CYS A 51 -8.57 14.81 16.74
CA CYS A 51 -7.78 13.67 16.26
C CYS A 51 -6.56 14.13 15.45
N ARG A 52 -6.73 15.12 14.55
CA ARG A 52 -5.63 15.69 13.76
C ARG A 52 -4.56 16.33 14.64
N GLU A 53 -4.96 17.12 15.63
CA GLU A 53 -4.02 17.81 16.51
C GLU A 53 -3.27 16.81 17.42
N LEU A 54 -3.96 15.84 18.00
CA LEU A 54 -3.30 14.82 18.83
C LEU A 54 -2.37 13.93 17.98
N TYR A 55 -2.75 13.59 16.75
CA TYR A 55 -1.88 12.90 15.80
C TYR A 55 -0.60 13.71 15.52
N ARG A 56 -0.76 15.01 15.19
CA ARG A 56 0.34 15.94 14.92
C ARG A 56 1.32 16.00 16.10
N ILE A 57 0.81 16.15 17.32
CA ILE A 57 1.62 16.16 18.53
C ILE A 57 2.39 14.84 18.69
N CYS A 58 1.71 13.70 18.50
CA CYS A 58 2.34 12.38 18.59
C CYS A 58 3.43 12.15 17.55
N LEU A 59 3.38 12.85 16.42
CA LEU A 59 4.34 12.72 15.33
C LEU A 59 5.52 13.70 15.45
N HIS A 60 5.26 14.93 15.89
CA HIS A 60 6.23 16.03 15.76
C HIS A 60 6.70 16.64 17.09
N ASP A 61 5.87 16.62 18.13
CA ASP A 61 6.13 17.43 19.33
C ASP A 61 6.59 16.58 20.52
N ILE A 62 6.31 15.27 20.52
CA ILE A 62 6.86 14.36 21.52
C ILE A 62 8.36 14.22 21.31
N ASN A 63 9.13 14.50 22.36
CA ASN A 63 10.57 14.27 22.36
C ASN A 63 10.86 12.75 22.34
N GLN A 64 11.31 12.26 21.18
CA GLN A 64 11.61 10.85 20.95
C GLN A 64 12.79 10.36 21.81
N ASP A 65 13.73 11.23 22.16
CA ASP A 65 14.91 10.87 22.97
C ASP A 65 14.53 10.56 24.43
N LEU A 66 13.36 11.01 24.86
CA LEU A 66 12.83 10.79 26.21
C LEU A 66 11.78 9.67 26.25
N LEU A 67 11.55 8.96 25.14
CA LEU A 67 10.64 7.81 25.12
C LEU A 67 11.35 6.55 25.56
N GLU A 68 10.78 5.87 26.54
CA GLU A 68 11.21 4.53 26.90
C GLU A 68 10.86 3.53 25.78
N PRO A 69 11.65 2.46 25.58
CA PRO A 69 11.34 1.44 24.57
C PRO A 69 9.94 0.82 24.72
N SER A 70 9.44 0.71 25.96
CA SER A 70 8.10 0.23 26.30
C SER A 70 6.98 1.13 25.74
N GLN A 71 7.25 2.44 25.60
CA GLN A 71 6.29 3.47 25.21
C GLN A 71 6.16 3.64 23.69
N GLN A 72 7.12 3.15 22.90
CA GLN A 72 7.09 3.26 21.44
C GLN A 72 5.85 2.58 20.84
N LYS A 73 5.47 1.41 21.37
CA LYS A 73 4.31 0.66 20.89
C LYS A 73 2.99 1.35 21.24
N PRO A 74 2.73 1.80 22.49
CA PRO A 74 1.61 2.68 22.81
C PRO A 74 1.55 3.94 21.94
N LEU A 75 2.67 4.61 21.71
CA LEU A 75 2.71 5.81 20.86
C LEU A 75 2.26 5.50 19.44
N LYS A 76 2.79 4.43 18.84
CA LYS A 76 2.39 4.02 17.50
C LYS A 76 0.90 3.66 17.44
N LYS A 77 0.39 2.95 18.44
CA LYS A 77 -1.05 2.65 18.54
C LYS A 77 -1.89 3.92 18.69
N LEU A 78 -1.41 4.93 19.42
CA LEU A 78 -2.14 6.19 19.59
C LEU A 78 -2.19 6.95 18.27
N GLN A 79 -1.08 7.00 17.52
CA GLN A 79 -1.05 7.55 16.16
C GLN A 79 -2.06 6.83 15.25
N ASP A 80 -2.05 5.50 15.24
CA ASP A 80 -2.97 4.70 14.43
C ASP A 80 -4.45 4.89 14.87
N THR A 81 -4.69 5.03 16.17
CA THR A 81 -6.02 5.34 16.72
C THR A 81 -6.51 6.71 16.24
N MET A 82 -5.63 7.72 16.23
CA MET A 82 -5.98 9.06 15.75
C MET A 82 -6.19 9.11 14.24
N SER A 83 -5.36 8.43 13.44
CA SER A 83 -5.59 8.33 11.99
C SER A 83 -6.91 7.63 11.66
N ASN A 84 -7.26 6.59 12.41
CA ASN A 84 -8.56 5.93 12.28
C ASN A 84 -9.70 6.87 12.68
N GLY A 85 -9.53 7.69 13.72
CA GLY A 85 -10.49 8.72 14.11
C GLY A 85 -10.74 9.76 13.01
N VAL A 86 -9.67 10.25 12.39
CA VAL A 86 -9.78 11.17 11.24
C VAL A 86 -10.57 10.52 10.10
N SER A 87 -10.20 9.30 9.72
CA SER A 87 -10.89 8.54 8.67
C SER A 87 -12.37 8.31 8.99
N ALA A 88 -12.68 7.93 10.23
CA ALA A 88 -14.06 7.68 10.65
C ALA A 88 -14.92 8.94 10.57
N CYS A 89 -14.40 10.09 11.00
CA CYS A 89 -15.12 11.37 10.87
C CYS A 89 -15.31 11.80 9.41
N GLN A 90 -14.27 11.65 8.58
CA GLN A 90 -14.34 11.99 7.15
C GLN A 90 -15.35 11.09 6.41
N LEU A 91 -15.33 9.79 6.65
CA LEU A 91 -16.30 8.84 6.09
C LEU A 91 -17.73 9.08 6.60
N LYS A 92 -17.89 9.43 7.89
CA LYS A 92 -19.20 9.80 8.46
C LYS A 92 -19.79 11.01 7.71
N MET A 93 -18.95 12.01 7.40
CA MET A 93 -19.34 13.14 6.56
C MET A 93 -19.71 12.69 5.14
N ALA A 94 -18.92 11.80 4.52
CA ALA A 94 -19.19 11.28 3.18
C ALA A 94 -20.60 10.66 3.04
N ARG A 95 -21.22 10.19 4.11
CA ARG A 95 -22.59 9.61 4.06
C ARG A 95 -23.69 10.62 3.76
N ILE A 96 -23.47 11.91 4.04
CA ILE A 96 -24.53 12.93 4.04
C ILE A 96 -24.26 14.10 3.09
N ILE A 97 -23.03 14.22 2.57
CA ILE A 97 -22.66 15.35 1.72
C ILE A 97 -23.23 15.22 0.29
N PRO A 98 -23.58 16.35 -0.35
CA PRO A 98 -23.91 16.38 -1.76
C PRO A 98 -22.64 16.36 -2.63
N TRP A 99 -22.82 16.14 -3.93
CA TRP A 99 -21.72 16.06 -4.90
C TRP A 99 -20.73 17.23 -4.87
N PRO A 100 -21.14 18.51 -4.83
CA PRO A 100 -20.18 19.64 -4.80
C PRO A 100 -19.24 19.62 -3.59
N ILE A 101 -19.69 19.09 -2.45
CA ILE A 101 -18.87 18.98 -1.25
C ILE A 101 -17.94 17.75 -1.35
N PHE A 102 -18.41 16.67 -1.98
CA PHE A 102 -17.57 15.51 -2.27
C PHE A 102 -16.40 15.89 -3.20
N THR A 103 -16.69 16.60 -4.30
CA THR A 103 -15.66 17.04 -5.25
C THR A 103 -14.70 18.05 -4.63
N SER A 104 -15.20 19.06 -3.90
CA SER A 104 -14.36 20.03 -3.19
C SER A 104 -13.43 19.33 -2.20
N PHE A 105 -13.94 18.37 -1.42
CA PHE A 105 -13.13 17.59 -0.49
C PHE A 105 -12.00 16.82 -1.22
N VAL A 106 -12.33 16.13 -2.31
CA VAL A 106 -11.34 15.38 -3.10
C VAL A 106 -10.27 16.31 -3.69
N GLN A 107 -10.68 17.47 -4.21
CA GLN A 107 -9.78 18.46 -4.82
C GLN A 107 -8.88 19.13 -3.77
N GLU A 108 -9.42 19.55 -2.63
CA GLU A 108 -8.66 20.15 -1.52
C GLU A 108 -7.59 19.19 -0.98
N HIS A 109 -7.87 17.89 -0.98
CA HIS A 109 -6.94 16.86 -0.50
C HIS A 109 -6.10 16.24 -1.63
N SER A 110 -6.20 16.75 -2.86
CA SER A 110 -5.60 16.16 -4.07
C SER A 110 -4.10 15.86 -3.92
N LYS A 111 -3.32 16.83 -3.42
CA LYS A 111 -1.87 16.68 -3.23
C LYS A 111 -1.54 15.64 -2.15
N LEU A 112 -2.24 15.70 -1.02
CA LEU A 112 -2.00 14.83 0.13
C LEU A 112 -2.34 13.37 -0.21
N GLN A 113 -3.41 13.17 -0.98
CA GLN A 113 -3.95 11.86 -1.35
C GLN A 113 -3.33 11.23 -2.60
N ALA A 114 -2.37 11.92 -3.24
CA ALA A 114 -1.84 11.53 -4.56
C ALA A 114 -2.94 11.35 -5.62
N LEU A 115 -3.97 12.20 -5.59
CA LEU A 115 -5.09 12.13 -6.56
C LEU A 115 -4.61 12.10 -8.02
N PRO A 116 -3.62 12.90 -8.47
CA PRO A 116 -3.16 12.83 -9.85
C PRO A 116 -2.64 11.44 -10.25
N GLU A 117 -1.90 10.76 -9.37
CA GLU A 117 -1.36 9.43 -9.63
C GLU A 117 -2.45 8.35 -9.62
N ARG A 118 -3.41 8.48 -8.70
CA ARG A 118 -4.60 7.63 -8.61
C ARG A 118 -5.47 7.74 -9.85
N LEU A 119 -5.67 8.95 -10.38
CA LEU A 119 -6.42 9.17 -11.61
C LEU A 119 -5.67 8.64 -12.84
N LYS A 120 -4.34 8.70 -12.87
CA LYS A 120 -3.54 8.04 -13.92
C LYS A 120 -3.75 6.53 -13.95
N LEU A 121 -3.75 5.87 -12.80
CA LEU A 121 -4.10 4.46 -12.70
C LEU A 121 -5.49 4.19 -13.29
N LEU A 122 -6.51 4.97 -12.89
CA LEU A 122 -7.88 4.76 -13.36
C LEU A 122 -8.04 5.01 -14.86
N ASN A 123 -7.38 6.04 -15.40
CA ASN A 123 -7.34 6.30 -16.84
C ASN A 123 -6.69 5.15 -17.60
N TYR A 124 -5.57 4.63 -17.09
CA TYR A 124 -4.90 3.48 -17.67
C TYR A 124 -5.80 2.24 -17.66
N ILE A 125 -6.44 1.94 -16.53
CA ILE A 125 -7.37 0.82 -16.38
C ILE A 125 -8.59 0.97 -17.29
N ALA A 126 -9.08 2.19 -17.54
CA ALA A 126 -10.16 2.42 -18.49
C ALA A 126 -9.80 1.95 -19.93
N THR A 127 -8.53 2.00 -20.32
CA THR A 127 -8.06 1.46 -21.61
C THR A 127 -8.00 -0.08 -21.62
N LEU A 128 -7.88 -0.71 -20.45
CA LEU A 128 -7.71 -2.16 -20.32
C LEU A 128 -8.99 -2.92 -20.02
N ARG A 129 -9.97 -2.31 -19.32
CA ARG A 129 -11.13 -3.01 -18.75
C ARG A 129 -12.06 -3.68 -19.77
N HIS A 130 -11.95 -3.33 -21.06
CA HIS A 130 -12.67 -3.98 -22.16
C HIS A 130 -11.99 -5.27 -22.64
N ASN A 131 -10.69 -5.43 -22.38
CA ASN A 131 -9.91 -6.60 -22.76
C ASN A 131 -10.11 -7.73 -21.75
N LYS A 132 -9.96 -8.96 -22.21
CA LYS A 132 -9.92 -10.13 -21.33
C LYS A 132 -8.59 -10.18 -20.59
N LEU A 133 -8.62 -10.52 -19.30
CA LEU A 133 -7.44 -10.75 -18.46
C LEU A 133 -6.50 -11.77 -19.10
N ALA A 134 -7.04 -12.82 -19.74
CA ALA A 134 -6.24 -13.82 -20.43
C ALA A 134 -5.44 -13.28 -21.63
N GLU A 135 -5.86 -12.16 -22.22
CA GLU A 135 -5.22 -11.52 -23.37
C GLU A 135 -4.23 -10.42 -22.97
N MET A 136 -4.31 -9.94 -21.72
CA MET A 136 -3.37 -8.98 -21.17
C MET A 136 -1.97 -9.58 -20.99
N ILE A 137 -0.95 -8.74 -21.19
CA ILE A 137 0.42 -9.02 -20.71
C ILE A 137 0.43 -9.09 -19.18
N ASP A 138 1.49 -9.67 -18.60
CA ASP A 138 1.57 -9.92 -17.16
C ASP A 138 1.48 -8.61 -16.36
N GLU A 139 2.17 -7.56 -16.82
CA GLU A 139 2.21 -6.25 -16.18
C GLU A 139 0.83 -5.57 -16.15
N ASP A 140 0.09 -5.56 -17.26
CA ASP A 140 -1.28 -5.02 -17.34
C ASP A 140 -2.24 -5.78 -16.42
N ARG A 141 -2.14 -7.11 -16.42
CA ARG A 141 -2.95 -7.97 -15.55
C ARG A 141 -2.62 -7.72 -14.08
N LEU A 142 -1.36 -7.51 -13.75
CA LEU A 142 -0.90 -7.17 -12.40
C LEU A 142 -1.33 -5.75 -11.99
N ALA A 143 -1.38 -4.80 -12.93
CA ALA A 143 -1.91 -3.47 -12.69
C ALA A 143 -3.41 -3.52 -12.35
N PHE A 144 -4.17 -4.29 -13.11
CA PHE A 144 -5.59 -4.57 -12.83
C PHE A 144 -5.76 -5.27 -11.47
N ALA A 145 -4.92 -6.27 -11.18
CA ALA A 145 -4.97 -6.99 -9.91
C ALA A 145 -4.45 -6.19 -8.71
N GLY A 146 -3.77 -5.06 -8.92
CA GLY A 146 -3.20 -4.25 -7.85
C GLY A 146 -1.97 -4.88 -7.20
N LYS A 147 -1.00 -5.34 -7.99
CA LYS A 147 0.28 -5.86 -7.48
C LYS A 147 1.45 -5.30 -8.27
N HIS A 148 2.34 -4.61 -7.58
CA HIS A 148 3.54 -4.09 -8.18
C HIS A 148 4.61 -5.19 -8.40
N SER A 149 5.41 -5.02 -9.45
CA SER A 149 6.53 -5.89 -9.82
C SER A 149 7.67 -5.06 -10.41
N ALA A 150 8.89 -5.61 -10.42
CA ALA A 150 10.06 -4.92 -10.96
C ALA A 150 10.02 -4.73 -12.49
N GLN A 151 9.06 -5.38 -13.18
CA GLN A 151 8.86 -5.33 -14.61
C GLN A 151 7.99 -4.15 -15.05
N HIS A 152 7.28 -3.50 -14.12
CA HIS A 152 6.53 -2.28 -14.43
C HIS A 152 7.52 -1.15 -14.76
N ASP A 153 7.70 -0.88 -16.04
CA ASP A 153 8.52 0.23 -16.53
C ASP A 153 7.84 1.56 -16.18
N ILE A 154 8.58 2.44 -15.48
CA ILE A 154 8.10 3.75 -15.04
C ILE A 154 7.75 4.70 -16.20
N SER A 155 8.16 4.40 -17.43
CA SER A 155 7.75 5.13 -18.63
C SER A 155 6.36 4.76 -19.14
N VAL A 156 5.84 3.59 -18.73
CA VAL A 156 4.50 3.09 -19.07
C VAL A 156 3.57 3.20 -17.86
N TYR A 157 4.03 2.76 -16.70
CA TYR A 157 3.31 2.80 -15.43
C TYR A 157 3.85 3.95 -14.58
N ASP A 158 3.53 5.18 -14.97
CA ASP A 158 3.96 6.40 -14.28
C ASP A 158 3.08 6.73 -13.05
N PHE A 159 2.61 5.65 -12.41
CA PHE A 159 1.72 5.61 -11.25
C PHE A 159 1.90 4.32 -10.45
N ASP A 160 1.55 4.34 -9.17
CA ASP A 160 1.51 3.13 -8.34
C ASP A 160 0.27 2.27 -8.66
N VAL A 161 0.54 1.09 -9.21
CA VAL A 161 -0.49 0.09 -9.52
C VAL A 161 -1.23 -0.43 -8.28
N GLU A 162 -0.65 -0.29 -7.08
CA GLU A 162 -1.26 -0.72 -5.82
C GLU A 162 -2.21 0.33 -5.20
N TRP A 163 -2.38 1.50 -5.84
CA TRP A 163 -3.43 2.44 -5.47
C TRP A 163 -4.82 1.79 -5.54
N PHE A 164 -5.73 2.16 -4.63
CA PHE A 164 -7.04 1.52 -4.45
C PHE A 164 -6.97 0.03 -4.10
N ALA A 165 -6.25 -0.26 -3.00
CA ALA A 165 -6.14 -1.57 -2.37
C ALA A 165 -5.29 -2.58 -3.15
N GLY A 166 -3.97 -2.55 -2.91
CA GLY A 166 -3.06 -3.57 -3.39
C GLY A 166 -3.36 -4.96 -2.84
N THR A 167 -3.13 -5.98 -3.67
CA THR A 167 -3.40 -7.39 -3.38
C THR A 167 -2.12 -8.23 -3.30
N ARG A 168 -0.95 -7.60 -3.15
CA ARG A 168 0.36 -8.27 -3.12
C ARG A 168 0.44 -9.45 -2.15
N GLY A 169 -0.28 -9.39 -1.03
CA GLY A 169 -0.35 -10.46 -0.02
C GLY A 169 -1.21 -11.67 -0.42
N ALA A 170 -2.08 -11.56 -1.42
CA ALA A 170 -3.01 -12.60 -1.84
C ALA A 170 -2.33 -13.60 -2.80
N LYS A 171 -1.36 -14.37 -2.29
CA LYS A 171 -0.49 -15.24 -3.10
C LYS A 171 -1.27 -16.22 -3.98
N THR A 172 -2.25 -16.93 -3.39
CA THR A 172 -3.06 -17.92 -4.11
C THR A 172 -3.92 -17.28 -5.19
N PHE A 173 -4.52 -16.12 -4.90
CA PHE A 173 -5.23 -15.33 -5.92
C PHE A 173 -4.32 -15.01 -7.12
N HIS A 174 -3.10 -14.52 -6.87
CA HIS A 174 -2.15 -14.21 -7.95
C HIS A 174 -1.67 -15.46 -8.71
N GLN A 175 -1.53 -16.60 -8.03
CA GLN A 175 -1.21 -17.86 -8.68
C GLN A 175 -2.34 -18.29 -9.62
N LEU A 176 -3.59 -18.28 -9.13
CA LEU A 176 -4.77 -18.65 -9.92
C LEU A 176 -5.00 -17.69 -11.08
N LEU A 177 -4.85 -16.38 -10.86
CA LEU A 177 -4.98 -15.37 -11.90
C LEU A 177 -3.96 -15.58 -13.03
N LYS A 178 -2.77 -16.11 -12.71
CA LYS A 178 -1.75 -16.44 -13.69
C LYS A 178 -2.05 -17.75 -14.43
N SER A 179 -2.47 -18.80 -13.73
CA SER A 179 -2.67 -20.13 -14.33
C SER A 179 -4.03 -20.30 -15.01
N HIS A 180 -5.06 -19.61 -14.53
CA HIS A 180 -6.46 -19.74 -14.97
C HIS A 180 -7.13 -18.37 -15.25
N PRO A 181 -6.50 -17.44 -16.01
CA PRO A 181 -7.05 -16.10 -16.21
C PRO A 181 -8.45 -16.11 -16.88
N LYS A 182 -8.73 -17.11 -17.73
CA LYS A 182 -10.03 -17.27 -18.40
C LYS A 182 -11.19 -17.50 -17.42
N ASP A 183 -10.93 -18.14 -16.28
CA ASP A 183 -11.98 -18.37 -15.26
C ASP A 183 -12.33 -17.03 -14.57
N PHE A 184 -11.35 -16.14 -14.39
CA PHE A 184 -11.60 -14.78 -13.90
C PHE A 184 -12.31 -13.92 -14.94
N ASP A 185 -12.01 -14.10 -16.23
CA ASP A 185 -12.76 -13.45 -17.31
C ASP A 185 -14.24 -13.84 -17.29
N GLN A 186 -14.54 -15.13 -17.17
CA GLN A 186 -15.91 -15.63 -17.05
C GLN A 186 -16.63 -15.04 -15.83
N ALA A 187 -15.94 -14.96 -14.69
CA ALA A 187 -16.51 -14.32 -13.51
C ALA A 187 -16.83 -12.83 -13.78
N LEU A 188 -15.88 -12.08 -14.35
CA LEU A 188 -16.04 -10.65 -14.62
C LEU A 188 -17.11 -10.35 -15.68
N ASP A 189 -17.37 -11.27 -16.61
CA ASP A 189 -18.41 -11.12 -17.63
C ASP A 189 -19.83 -10.98 -17.06
N HIS A 190 -20.04 -11.43 -15.82
CA HIS A 190 -21.30 -11.18 -15.11
C HIS A 190 -21.50 -9.73 -14.68
N ILE A 191 -20.45 -8.90 -14.69
CA ILE A 191 -20.55 -7.48 -14.33
C ILE A 191 -20.59 -6.66 -15.62
N PRO A 192 -21.65 -5.90 -15.92
CA PRO A 192 -21.67 -5.09 -17.14
C PRO A 192 -20.66 -3.93 -17.08
N LEU A 193 -20.03 -3.62 -18.23
CA LEU A 193 -19.06 -2.52 -18.35
C LEU A 193 -19.70 -1.15 -18.30
N ASP A 194 -20.95 -1.06 -18.75
CA ASP A 194 -21.73 0.16 -18.85
C ASP A 194 -23.15 -0.08 -18.31
N GLY A 195 -23.85 0.99 -17.97
CA GLY A 195 -25.20 0.90 -17.38
C GLY A 195 -25.19 0.39 -15.94
N ASP A 196 -26.37 -0.06 -15.48
CA ASP A 196 -26.57 -0.47 -14.09
C ASP A 196 -25.96 -1.84 -13.79
N VAL A 197 -25.41 -1.99 -12.58
CA VAL A 197 -24.98 -3.29 -12.05
C VAL A 197 -25.99 -3.72 -10.99
N THR A 198 -26.65 -4.85 -11.22
CA THR A 198 -27.69 -5.39 -10.32
C THR A 198 -27.10 -6.31 -9.26
N LEU A 199 -27.90 -6.66 -8.24
CA LEU A 199 -27.53 -7.67 -7.26
C LEU A 199 -27.30 -9.04 -7.92
N ALA A 200 -28.09 -9.40 -8.93
CA ALA A 200 -27.96 -10.66 -9.65
C ALA A 200 -26.61 -10.75 -10.40
N ASP A 201 -26.19 -9.66 -11.05
CA ASP A 201 -24.88 -9.54 -11.70
C ASP A 201 -23.74 -9.80 -10.70
N TYR A 202 -23.82 -9.14 -9.54
CA TYR A 202 -22.86 -9.32 -8.46
C TYR A 202 -22.84 -10.74 -7.90
N GLN A 203 -24.01 -11.33 -7.62
CA GLN A 203 -24.11 -12.69 -7.10
C GLN A 203 -23.55 -13.73 -8.10
N ASN A 204 -23.81 -13.55 -9.40
CA ASN A 204 -23.25 -14.39 -10.44
C ASN A 204 -21.71 -14.28 -10.49
N PHE A 205 -21.16 -13.05 -10.42
CA PHE A 205 -19.72 -12.84 -10.27
C PHE A 205 -19.16 -13.56 -9.04
N VAL A 206 -19.80 -13.40 -7.87
CA VAL A 206 -19.32 -14.01 -6.61
C VAL A 206 -19.31 -15.54 -6.70
N ASN A 207 -20.35 -16.14 -7.27
CA ASN A 207 -20.45 -17.58 -7.45
C ASN A 207 -19.33 -18.09 -8.37
N ALA A 208 -19.15 -17.44 -9.53
CA ALA A 208 -18.09 -17.79 -10.48
C ALA A 208 -16.70 -17.60 -9.86
N TYR A 209 -16.44 -16.47 -9.20
CA TYR A 209 -15.15 -16.17 -8.54
C TYR A 209 -14.83 -17.18 -7.43
N LYS A 210 -15.80 -17.55 -6.58
CA LYS A 210 -15.60 -18.57 -5.54
C LYS A 210 -15.32 -19.94 -6.13
N ALA A 211 -15.96 -20.29 -7.25
CA ALA A 211 -15.74 -21.56 -7.93
C ALA A 211 -14.28 -21.73 -8.41
N ILE A 212 -13.59 -20.65 -8.80
CA ILE A 212 -12.17 -20.71 -9.20
C ILE A 212 -11.31 -21.29 -8.06
N PHE A 213 -11.53 -20.81 -6.84
CA PHE A 213 -10.77 -21.28 -5.68
C PHE A 213 -11.17 -22.71 -5.29
N ALA A 214 -12.47 -23.01 -5.30
CA ALA A 214 -12.97 -24.35 -4.98
C ALA A 214 -12.47 -25.43 -5.96
N ASN A 215 -12.34 -25.10 -7.24
CA ASN A 215 -11.95 -26.04 -8.29
C ASN A 215 -10.44 -26.26 -8.37
N HIS A 216 -9.63 -25.26 -7.99
CA HIS A 216 -8.19 -25.25 -8.25
C HIS A 216 -7.32 -25.21 -6.99
N THR A 217 -7.91 -25.25 -5.80
CA THR A 217 -7.18 -25.24 -4.53
C THR A 217 -7.71 -26.28 -3.55
N ASN A 218 -6.83 -26.76 -2.67
CA ASN A 218 -7.21 -27.66 -1.59
C ASN A 218 -7.65 -26.83 -0.38
N GLU A 219 -8.95 -26.51 -0.31
CA GLU A 219 -9.64 -25.85 0.82
C GLU A 219 -9.39 -24.35 1.03
N GLU A 220 -8.67 -23.65 0.14
CA GLU A 220 -8.51 -22.20 0.27
C GLU A 220 -9.78 -21.44 -0.11
N LYS A 221 -10.24 -20.57 0.79
CA LYS A 221 -11.41 -19.73 0.53
C LYS A 221 -11.03 -18.51 -0.30
N ALA A 222 -11.89 -18.18 -1.26
CA ALA A 222 -11.76 -16.99 -2.08
C ALA A 222 -11.81 -15.70 -1.22
N PRO A 223 -10.80 -14.81 -1.28
CA PRO A 223 -10.78 -13.59 -0.48
C PRO A 223 -11.60 -12.46 -1.14
N LEU A 224 -12.44 -11.80 -0.35
CA LEU A 224 -13.23 -10.63 -0.76
C LEU A 224 -12.35 -9.47 -1.23
N SER A 225 -11.22 -9.21 -0.56
CA SER A 225 -10.32 -8.11 -0.91
C SER A 225 -9.81 -8.18 -2.35
N ALA A 226 -9.41 -9.35 -2.85
CA ALA A 226 -9.01 -9.50 -4.25
C ALA A 226 -10.21 -9.42 -5.21
N ALA A 227 -11.38 -9.95 -4.81
CA ALA A 227 -12.60 -9.86 -5.62
C ALA A 227 -13.02 -8.39 -5.84
N THR A 228 -13.09 -7.62 -4.75
CA THR A 228 -13.47 -6.20 -4.80
C THR A 228 -12.46 -5.34 -5.54
N ARG A 229 -11.18 -5.71 -5.54
CA ARG A 229 -10.18 -5.08 -6.43
C ARG A 229 -10.53 -5.29 -7.91
N LEU A 230 -10.81 -6.53 -8.33
CA LEU A 230 -11.20 -6.81 -9.72
C LEU A 230 -12.48 -6.06 -10.12
N LEU A 231 -13.49 -6.09 -9.24
CA LEU A 231 -14.75 -5.37 -9.43
C LEU A 231 -14.53 -3.87 -9.59
N ALA A 232 -13.72 -3.26 -8.73
CA ALA A 232 -13.46 -1.82 -8.76
C ALA A 232 -12.62 -1.39 -9.96
N MET A 233 -11.74 -2.24 -10.49
CA MET A 233 -11.04 -1.93 -11.76
C MET A 233 -11.96 -2.08 -12.98
N ARG A 234 -12.97 -2.96 -12.90
CA ARG A 234 -13.98 -3.07 -13.96
C ARG A 234 -14.98 -1.91 -13.92
N ARG A 235 -15.51 -1.59 -12.74
CA ARG A 235 -16.54 -0.57 -12.50
C ARG A 235 -16.17 0.32 -11.29
N PRO A 236 -15.22 1.26 -11.46
CA PRO A 236 -14.77 2.15 -10.38
C PRO A 236 -15.86 3.13 -9.91
N ASP A 237 -16.90 3.33 -10.71
CA ASP A 237 -18.10 4.08 -10.37
C ASP A 237 -19.08 3.32 -9.45
N GLN A 238 -18.96 1.99 -9.38
CA GLN A 238 -19.90 1.12 -8.65
C GLN A 238 -19.30 0.49 -7.41
N PHE A 239 -18.02 0.07 -7.46
CA PHE A 239 -17.42 -0.75 -6.43
C PHE A 239 -16.29 -0.06 -5.68
N ILE A 240 -16.16 -0.44 -4.42
CA ILE A 240 -15.09 0.01 -3.51
C ILE A 240 -14.12 -1.14 -3.30
N ALA A 241 -12.85 -0.95 -3.63
CA ALA A 241 -11.82 -1.96 -3.42
C ALA A 241 -11.44 -2.06 -1.93
N LEU A 242 -11.44 -3.28 -1.39
CA LEU A 242 -11.12 -3.55 0.02
C LEU A 242 -9.76 -4.22 0.19
N ASN A 243 -9.12 -3.96 1.33
CA ASN A 243 -8.05 -4.80 1.86
C ASN A 243 -8.15 -4.86 3.39
N SER A 244 -7.30 -5.68 4.01
CA SER A 244 -7.28 -5.86 5.47
C SER A 244 -7.01 -4.57 6.24
N GLY A 245 -6.32 -3.60 5.66
CA GLY A 245 -6.03 -2.31 6.30
C GLY A 245 -7.17 -1.30 6.21
N LYS A 246 -8.16 -1.53 5.35
CA LYS A 246 -9.24 -0.57 5.07
C LYS A 246 -10.62 -1.05 5.51
N ILE A 247 -10.85 -2.36 5.50
CA ILE A 247 -12.18 -2.95 5.70
C ILE A 247 -12.81 -2.51 7.03
N ASP A 248 -12.05 -2.56 8.13
CA ASP A 248 -12.52 -2.15 9.46
C ASP A 248 -12.83 -0.63 9.50
N THR A 249 -11.94 0.21 8.97
CA THR A 249 -12.10 1.66 8.96
C THR A 249 -13.26 2.12 8.08
N LEU A 250 -13.43 1.51 6.90
CA LEU A 250 -14.56 1.78 6.01
C LEU A 250 -15.88 1.39 6.66
N SER A 251 -15.99 0.17 7.20
CA SER A 251 -17.18 -0.28 7.93
C SER A 251 -17.51 0.69 9.08
N GLN A 252 -16.53 1.01 9.92
CA GLN A 252 -16.71 1.87 11.09
C GLN A 252 -17.13 3.30 10.70
N GLY A 253 -16.44 3.91 9.73
CA GLY A 253 -16.68 5.29 9.30
C GLY A 253 -18.02 5.46 8.55
N LEU A 254 -18.41 4.44 7.78
CA LEU A 254 -19.70 4.42 7.10
C LEU A 254 -20.86 3.99 8.01
N GLY A 255 -20.57 3.54 9.24
CA GLY A 255 -21.57 3.10 10.21
C GLY A 255 -22.22 1.77 9.83
N LEU A 256 -21.44 0.87 9.24
CA LEU A 256 -21.86 -0.44 8.75
C LEU A 256 -21.46 -1.55 9.72
N VAL A 257 -22.06 -2.73 9.54
CA VAL A 257 -21.59 -3.95 10.20
C VAL A 257 -20.12 -4.21 9.84
N LYS A 258 -19.38 -4.78 10.79
CA LYS A 258 -17.97 -5.13 10.60
C LYS A 258 -17.85 -6.21 9.53
N LEU A 259 -17.28 -5.84 8.38
CA LEU A 259 -16.99 -6.78 7.31
C LEU A 259 -15.67 -7.53 7.57
N ASN A 260 -15.55 -8.73 7.00
CA ASN A 260 -14.30 -9.46 6.93
C ASN A 260 -14.05 -10.00 5.50
N ASN A 261 -12.92 -10.68 5.29
CA ASN A 261 -12.53 -11.17 3.97
C ASN A 261 -13.46 -12.25 3.37
N GLN A 262 -14.51 -12.66 4.07
CA GLN A 262 -15.52 -13.63 3.62
C GLN A 262 -16.94 -13.04 3.56
N SER A 263 -17.11 -11.77 3.94
CA SER A 263 -18.39 -11.04 3.95
C SER A 263 -18.85 -10.60 2.56
N PHE A 264 -18.99 -11.52 1.60
CA PHE A 264 -19.41 -11.19 0.23
C PHE A 264 -20.86 -10.68 0.16
N ASP A 265 -21.75 -11.23 0.97
CA ASP A 265 -23.16 -10.82 0.99
C ASP A 265 -23.30 -9.43 1.64
N ASP A 266 -22.76 -9.29 2.85
CA ASP A 266 -22.72 -8.01 3.56
C ASP A 266 -21.99 -6.91 2.77
N TYR A 267 -20.97 -7.24 1.96
CA TYR A 267 -20.32 -6.24 1.12
C TYR A 267 -21.31 -5.55 0.16
N TRP A 268 -22.22 -6.32 -0.43
CA TRP A 268 -23.22 -5.72 -1.29
C TRP A 268 -24.28 -4.95 -0.49
N HIS A 269 -24.92 -5.65 0.45
CA HIS A 269 -26.09 -5.13 1.18
C HIS A 269 -25.73 -4.01 2.17
N GLU A 270 -24.59 -4.09 2.84
CA GLU A 270 -24.17 -3.07 3.79
C GLU A 270 -23.36 -1.97 3.11
N MET A 271 -22.38 -2.30 2.26
CA MET A 271 -21.47 -1.29 1.72
C MET A 271 -21.95 -0.70 0.39
N ILE A 272 -22.18 -1.52 -0.63
CA ILE A 272 -22.52 -1.00 -1.96
C ILE A 272 -23.88 -0.30 -1.94
N GLU A 273 -24.90 -0.90 -1.35
CA GLU A 273 -26.23 -0.28 -1.25
C GLU A 273 -26.21 1.01 -0.40
N ALA A 274 -25.48 1.05 0.72
CA ALA A 274 -25.36 2.27 1.51
C ALA A 274 -24.71 3.42 0.73
N ILE A 275 -23.66 3.13 -0.05
CA ILE A 275 -22.98 4.13 -0.86
C ILE A 275 -23.86 4.61 -2.02
N ARG A 276 -24.56 3.68 -2.69
CA ARG A 276 -25.55 4.02 -3.72
C ARG A 276 -26.73 4.85 -3.20
N ASN A 277 -26.93 4.85 -1.89
CA ASN A 277 -27.96 5.65 -1.23
C ASN A 277 -27.51 7.07 -0.85
N THR A 278 -26.23 7.39 -0.98
CA THR A 278 -25.70 8.74 -0.70
C THR A 278 -26.10 9.75 -1.80
N GLN A 279 -26.20 11.02 -1.42
CA GLN A 279 -26.55 12.08 -2.36
C GLN A 279 -25.49 12.28 -3.44
N TRP A 280 -24.21 12.27 -3.08
CA TRP A 280 -23.13 12.42 -4.05
C TRP A 280 -23.06 11.27 -5.05
N TRP A 281 -23.36 10.03 -4.65
CA TRP A 281 -23.33 8.90 -5.59
C TRP A 281 -24.47 8.98 -6.62
N ARG A 282 -25.65 9.45 -6.17
CA ARG A 282 -26.85 9.63 -6.99
C ARG A 282 -26.87 10.93 -7.80
N SER A 283 -25.81 11.73 -7.70
CA SER A 283 -25.71 12.96 -8.47
C SER A 283 -25.81 12.68 -9.96
N GLU A 284 -26.50 13.57 -10.67
CA GLU A 284 -26.49 13.56 -12.13
C GLU A 284 -25.06 13.70 -12.66
N MET A 285 -24.84 13.16 -13.85
CA MET A 285 -23.56 13.24 -14.53
C MET A 285 -23.21 14.72 -14.79
N PRO A 286 -22.07 15.21 -14.28
CA PRO A 286 -21.67 16.60 -14.46
C PRO A 286 -21.22 16.85 -15.90
N SER A 287 -21.34 18.10 -16.35
CA SER A 287 -20.89 18.55 -17.68
C SER A 287 -19.43 19.04 -17.68
N ASP A 288 -18.88 19.41 -16.52
CA ASP A 288 -17.48 19.78 -16.37
C ASP A 288 -16.58 18.54 -16.53
N GLU A 289 -15.52 18.66 -17.33
CA GLU A 289 -14.65 17.52 -17.67
C GLU A 289 -13.88 16.99 -16.46
N ALA A 290 -13.43 17.87 -15.56
CA ALA A 290 -12.69 17.47 -14.37
C ALA A 290 -13.62 16.74 -13.38
N GLU A 291 -14.84 17.26 -13.18
CA GLU A 291 -15.84 16.57 -12.38
C GLU A 291 -16.31 15.26 -13.02
N LEU A 292 -16.44 15.20 -14.35
CA LEU A 292 -16.85 13.99 -15.07
C LEU A 292 -15.86 12.85 -14.81
N GLN A 293 -14.56 13.13 -14.81
CA GLN A 293 -13.54 12.13 -14.48
C GLN A 293 -13.73 11.59 -13.06
N LEU A 294 -14.03 12.46 -12.08
CA LEU A 294 -14.33 12.01 -10.72
C LEU A 294 -15.63 11.22 -10.67
N TRP A 295 -16.66 11.64 -11.39
CA TRP A 295 -17.98 11.02 -11.39
C TRP A 295 -17.95 9.60 -11.97
N GLN A 296 -17.19 9.39 -13.05
CA GLN A 296 -16.96 8.08 -13.67
C GLN A 296 -16.17 7.11 -12.78
N ASN A 297 -15.60 7.60 -11.68
CA ASN A 297 -14.81 6.84 -10.72
C ASN A 297 -15.33 7.00 -9.28
N ARG A 298 -16.54 7.52 -9.09
CA ARG A 298 -16.99 8.10 -7.81
C ARG A 298 -16.98 7.13 -6.63
N ALA A 299 -17.31 5.84 -6.84
CA ALA A 299 -17.34 4.89 -5.74
C ALA A 299 -15.94 4.59 -5.21
N ILE A 300 -14.97 4.29 -6.08
CA ILE A 300 -13.61 3.95 -5.66
C ILE A 300 -12.89 5.13 -4.98
N LEU A 301 -13.28 6.38 -5.31
CA LEU A 301 -12.73 7.61 -4.74
C LEU A 301 -13.13 7.84 -3.28
N ILE A 302 -14.04 7.04 -2.71
CA ILE A 302 -14.28 7.07 -1.27
C ILE A 302 -13.01 6.74 -0.46
N ASP A 303 -12.04 6.07 -1.08
CA ASP A 303 -10.72 5.78 -0.51
C ASP A 303 -9.96 7.05 -0.12
N LEU A 304 -10.31 8.21 -0.70
CA LEU A 304 -9.70 9.51 -0.41
C LEU A 304 -10.21 10.16 0.87
N PHE A 305 -11.27 9.60 1.47
CA PHE A 305 -11.76 9.99 2.80
C PHE A 305 -11.03 9.24 3.93
N LEU A 306 -10.11 8.33 3.59
CA LEU A 306 -9.21 7.74 4.58
C LEU A 306 -8.07 8.70 4.89
N PHE A 307 -7.56 8.62 6.11
CA PHE A 307 -6.44 9.43 6.56
C PHE A 307 -5.21 9.25 5.66
N ALA A 308 -4.59 10.38 5.31
CA ALA A 308 -3.33 10.46 4.62
C ALA A 308 -2.40 11.39 5.39
N ASP A 309 -1.18 10.91 5.69
CA ASP A 309 -0.12 11.77 6.21
C ASP A 309 0.69 12.39 5.05
N ASN A 310 1.57 13.32 5.39
CA ASN A 310 2.41 14.02 4.42
C ASN A 310 3.38 13.10 3.66
N SER A 311 3.55 11.85 4.09
CA SER A 311 4.42 10.87 3.45
C SER A 311 3.68 10.01 2.43
N LEU A 312 2.34 9.88 2.50
CA LEU A 312 1.56 8.97 1.65
C LEU A 312 1.86 9.18 0.17
N ALA A 313 1.77 10.41 -0.30
CA ALA A 313 1.98 10.72 -1.71
C ALA A 313 3.42 10.51 -2.19
N GLN A 314 4.42 10.52 -1.29
CA GLN A 314 5.82 10.27 -1.65
C GLN A 314 6.21 8.79 -1.55
N ASN A 315 5.35 7.98 -0.95
CA ASN A 315 5.59 6.57 -0.66
C ASN A 315 5.08 5.62 -1.75
N SER A 316 4.62 6.14 -2.88
CA SER A 316 4.16 5.35 -4.02
C SER A 316 5.30 4.47 -4.59
N ASN A 317 4.97 3.28 -5.08
CA ASN A 317 5.95 2.39 -5.70
C ASN A 317 6.60 3.03 -6.93
N TYR A 318 5.84 3.80 -7.72
CA TYR A 318 6.35 4.52 -8.87
C TYR A 318 7.40 5.57 -8.47
N ILE A 319 7.11 6.42 -7.49
CA ILE A 319 8.07 7.45 -7.01
C ILE A 319 9.33 6.78 -6.47
N ARG A 320 9.18 5.73 -5.67
CA ARG A 320 10.31 4.95 -5.13
C ARG A 320 11.18 4.34 -6.23
N MET A 321 10.60 3.92 -7.36
CA MET A 321 11.34 3.40 -8.50
C MET A 321 11.99 4.48 -9.34
N ARG A 322 11.26 5.57 -9.63
CA ARG A 322 11.76 6.73 -10.39
C ARG A 322 12.95 7.37 -9.69
N ASP A 323 12.85 7.55 -8.39
CA ASP A 323 13.86 8.24 -7.57
C ASP A 323 14.90 7.26 -7.01
N LYS A 324 14.81 5.97 -7.37
CA LYS A 324 15.80 4.97 -6.99
C LYS A 324 17.16 5.41 -7.53
N PRO A 325 18.18 5.61 -6.66
CA PRO A 325 19.51 6.01 -7.13
C PRO A 325 20.01 5.01 -8.17
N LYS A 326 20.34 5.50 -9.37
CA LYS A 326 21.02 4.68 -10.38
C LYS A 326 22.33 4.21 -9.76
N LYS A 327 22.41 2.93 -9.37
CA LYS A 327 23.69 2.33 -9.00
C LYS A 327 24.61 2.47 -10.20
N ILE A 328 25.60 3.36 -10.11
CA ILE A 328 26.75 3.35 -11.02
C ILE A 328 27.35 1.95 -10.83
N LYS A 329 27.22 1.11 -11.85
CA LYS A 329 27.87 -0.20 -11.88
C LYS A 329 29.37 0.04 -12.02
N ILE A 330 30.06 0.32 -10.91
CA ILE A 330 31.45 -0.11 -10.79
C ILE A 330 31.33 -1.63 -10.67
N GLY A 331 31.76 -2.34 -11.71
CA GLY A 331 31.60 -3.79 -11.83
C GLY A 331 32.27 -4.53 -10.68
N VAL A 332 31.55 -4.78 -9.60
CA VAL A 332 31.92 -5.79 -8.62
C VAL A 332 31.41 -7.12 -9.16
N ALA A 333 32.32 -7.91 -9.71
CA ALA A 333 32.06 -9.26 -10.19
C ALA A 333 31.32 -10.05 -9.09
N LYS A 334 30.21 -10.70 -9.47
CA LYS A 334 29.46 -11.60 -8.57
C LYS A 334 30.42 -12.58 -7.92
N ALA A 335 30.43 -12.60 -6.58
CA ALA A 335 31.09 -13.62 -5.79
C ALA A 335 30.48 -14.99 -6.11
N VAL A 336 31.12 -15.72 -7.02
CA VAL A 336 30.87 -17.14 -7.24
C VAL A 336 31.40 -17.86 -6.00
N LYS A 337 30.52 -18.48 -5.22
CA LYS A 337 30.92 -19.52 -4.27
C LYS A 337 31.68 -20.59 -5.05
N ARG A 338 33.02 -20.56 -5.01
CA ARG A 338 33.86 -21.57 -5.66
C ARG A 338 34.34 -22.59 -4.65
N SER A 339 34.30 -23.83 -5.12
CA SER A 339 34.59 -25.08 -4.45
C SER A 339 36.00 -25.17 -3.88
N LYS A 340 36.11 -26.09 -2.92
CA LYS A 340 37.23 -26.54 -2.09
C LYS A 340 38.48 -27.03 -2.86
N ALA A 341 39.05 -26.24 -3.77
CA ALA A 341 40.46 -26.37 -4.14
C ALA A 341 41.26 -25.52 -3.14
N SER A 342 42.27 -26.08 -2.47
CA SER A 342 42.96 -25.35 -1.40
C SER A 342 43.56 -24.05 -1.96
N ALA A 343 43.42 -22.94 -1.23
CA ALA A 343 43.98 -21.65 -1.64
C ALA A 343 45.48 -21.73 -1.98
N GLU A 344 46.19 -22.67 -1.36
CA GLU A 344 47.59 -23.00 -1.65
C GLU A 344 47.77 -23.52 -3.08
N ALA A 345 46.96 -24.48 -3.53
CA ALA A 345 47.06 -25.01 -4.91
C ALA A 345 46.75 -23.95 -5.98
N ILE A 346 45.89 -22.98 -5.69
CA ILE A 346 45.57 -21.89 -6.63
C ILE A 346 46.73 -20.90 -6.71
N VAL A 347 47.38 -20.60 -5.58
CA VAL A 347 48.56 -19.72 -5.55
C VAL A 347 49.77 -20.40 -6.20
N ASP A 348 50.00 -21.68 -5.93
CA ASP A 348 51.10 -22.45 -6.53
C ASP A 348 51.01 -22.48 -8.06
N LYS A 349 49.81 -22.77 -8.58
CA LYS A 349 49.58 -22.75 -10.03
C LYS A 349 49.79 -21.37 -10.65
N ALA A 350 49.50 -20.29 -9.93
CA ALA A 350 49.79 -18.95 -10.42
C ALA A 350 51.31 -18.67 -10.44
N PHE A 351 52.04 -19.20 -9.45
CA PHE A 351 53.48 -19.03 -9.31
C PHE A 351 54.29 -19.84 -10.34
N GLU A 352 53.67 -20.82 -11.00
CA GLU A 352 54.24 -21.55 -12.14
C GLU A 352 54.28 -20.73 -13.44
N SER A 353 53.68 -19.54 -13.49
CA SER A 353 53.76 -18.68 -14.68
C SER A 353 55.07 -17.86 -14.69
N ASP A 354 55.80 -17.91 -15.81
CA ASP A 354 57.16 -17.37 -16.00
C ASP A 354 57.32 -15.83 -15.86
N ASP A 355 56.30 -15.11 -15.35
CA ASP A 355 56.25 -13.64 -15.33
C ASP A 355 55.98 -13.06 -13.92
N ILE A 356 56.45 -13.75 -12.87
CA ILE A 356 56.32 -13.31 -11.48
C ILE A 356 57.70 -12.92 -10.89
N PRO A 357 57.87 -11.65 -10.46
CA PRO A 357 59.12 -11.21 -9.84
C PRO A 357 59.47 -11.98 -8.55
N ASP A 358 60.77 -12.21 -8.31
CA ASP A 358 61.27 -12.99 -7.17
C ASP A 358 60.78 -12.51 -5.80
N PHE A 359 60.57 -11.20 -5.62
CA PHE A 359 60.08 -10.67 -4.36
C PHE A 359 58.62 -11.09 -4.06
N ILE A 360 57.81 -11.34 -5.08
CA ILE A 360 56.44 -11.85 -4.94
C ILE A 360 56.45 -13.33 -4.56
N LEU A 361 57.41 -14.09 -5.08
CA LEU A 361 57.60 -15.50 -4.71
C LEU A 361 57.87 -15.64 -3.20
N ASN A 362 58.66 -14.73 -2.63
CA ASN A 362 58.96 -14.69 -1.20
C ASN A 362 57.75 -14.31 -0.32
N MET A 363 56.67 -13.78 -0.90
CA MET A 363 55.44 -13.38 -0.20
C MET A 363 54.29 -14.40 -0.32
N ARG A 364 54.59 -15.63 -0.77
CA ARG A 364 53.63 -16.71 -1.00
C ARG A 364 52.64 -16.88 0.15
N SER A 365 53.11 -16.96 1.39
CA SER A 365 52.26 -17.22 2.57
C SER A 365 51.22 -16.12 2.79
N THR A 366 51.59 -14.86 2.59
CA THR A 366 50.69 -13.71 2.74
C THR A 366 49.66 -13.64 1.61
N ILE A 367 50.04 -14.03 0.40
CA ILE A 367 49.14 -14.13 -0.75
C ILE A 367 48.12 -15.25 -0.53
N VAL A 368 48.57 -16.42 -0.05
CA VAL A 368 47.67 -17.53 0.32
C VAL A 368 46.65 -17.10 1.36
N ASN A 369 47.07 -16.40 2.42
CA ASN A 369 46.14 -15.93 3.46
C ASN A 369 45.14 -14.92 2.90
N SER A 370 45.59 -13.97 2.07
CA SER A 370 44.71 -13.02 1.39
C SER A 370 43.66 -13.71 0.51
N VAL A 371 44.01 -14.84 -0.09
CA VAL A 371 43.10 -15.65 -0.91
C VAL A 371 42.15 -16.47 -0.05
N LYS A 372 42.61 -16.99 1.10
CA LYS A 372 41.75 -17.63 2.12
C LYS A 372 40.71 -16.64 2.67
N ASP A 373 41.08 -15.37 2.79
CA ASP A 373 40.21 -14.27 3.23
C ASP A 373 39.26 -13.76 2.12
N GLY A 374 39.27 -14.40 0.95
CA GLY A 374 38.26 -14.20 -0.10
C GLY A 374 38.69 -13.29 -1.26
N LYS A 375 39.95 -12.86 -1.34
CA LYS A 375 40.49 -12.18 -2.53
C LYS A 375 40.84 -13.20 -3.64
N THR A 376 40.86 -12.77 -4.89
CA THR A 376 41.42 -13.59 -5.98
C THR A 376 42.95 -13.55 -5.96
N VAL A 377 43.62 -14.58 -6.50
CA VAL A 377 45.09 -14.64 -6.54
C VAL A 377 45.69 -13.45 -7.29
N ASP A 378 45.10 -13.06 -8.42
CA ASP A 378 45.57 -11.91 -9.21
C ASP A 378 45.45 -10.58 -8.43
N GLN A 379 44.37 -10.41 -7.66
CA GLN A 379 44.21 -9.24 -6.79
C GLN A 379 45.24 -9.22 -5.66
N ALA A 380 45.54 -10.38 -5.07
CA ALA A 380 46.52 -10.48 -4.01
C ALA A 380 47.95 -10.21 -4.54
N ILE A 381 48.32 -10.76 -5.71
CA ILE A 381 49.60 -10.50 -6.37
C ILE A 381 49.73 -9.02 -6.77
N THR A 382 48.68 -8.44 -7.38
CA THR A 382 48.68 -7.02 -7.78
C THR A 382 48.82 -6.10 -6.57
N LEU A 383 48.15 -6.43 -5.45
CA LEU A 383 48.28 -5.67 -4.22
C LEU A 383 49.72 -5.71 -3.70
N MET A 384 50.36 -6.89 -3.70
CA MET A 384 51.76 -7.00 -3.28
C MET A 384 52.72 -6.26 -4.21
N ARG A 385 52.48 -6.30 -5.53
CA ARG A 385 53.24 -5.49 -6.50
C ARG A 385 53.10 -4.00 -6.22
N ASN A 386 51.90 -3.53 -5.88
CA ASN A 386 51.70 -2.10 -5.62
C ASN A 386 52.27 -1.62 -4.28
N ILE A 387 52.41 -2.52 -3.29
CA ILE A 387 52.92 -2.16 -1.96
C ILE A 387 54.45 -2.27 -1.91
N PHE A 388 55.04 -3.23 -2.62
CA PHE A 388 56.45 -3.60 -2.47
C PHE A 388 57.26 -3.63 -3.78
N GLY A 389 56.61 -3.45 -4.93
CA GLY A 389 57.22 -3.48 -6.27
C GLY A 389 57.57 -2.12 -6.83
#